data_AF-A0DDJ6-F1
#
_entry.id   AF-A0DDJ6-F1
#
_cell.length_a   1.000
_cell.length_b   1.000
_cell.length_c   1.000
_cell.angle_alpha   90.00
_cell.angle_beta   90.00
_cell.angle_gamma   90.00
#
_symmetry.space_group_name_H-M   'P 1'
#
loop_
_entity.id
_entity.type
_entity.pdbx_description
1 polymer ?
#
loop_
_entity_poly.entity_id
_entity_poly.type
_entity_poly.pdbx_seq_one_letter_code
_entity_poly.pdbx_strand_id
1 'polypeptide(L)'
;MQNIISDQFLSGGGTYDEQSDFMKVGEWIQLSDEFQNSLQVLYNGQYKNGNKIGKWDISVSGKQIGGGIYEEKGDGMKIGEWVELSEGFSSLSQVVYQGEYKNSKKIGRWKILYSKMFDNQFKEIGGGSFDDDIKIGNWIELIDGFGLNGFVTCKGDYKKGKKVGNWMALDYFKNENLGDKLY
;
A
#
# COMPACT_ATOMS: atom_id res chain seq x y z
N MET A 1 -9.61 3.52 -32.59
CA MET A 1 -10.52 2.47 -32.13
C MET A 1 -10.31 2.31 -30.63
N GLN A 2 -11.25 2.79 -29.81
CA GLN A 2 -11.25 2.49 -28.38
C GLN A 2 -11.80 1.07 -28.22
N ASN A 3 -10.95 0.13 -27.83
CA ASN A 3 -11.41 -1.19 -27.38
C ASN A 3 -12.21 -0.98 -26.11
N ILE A 4 -13.54 -1.04 -26.23
CA ILE A 4 -14.43 -1.20 -25.08
C ILE A 4 -14.20 -2.63 -24.61
N ILE A 5 -13.24 -2.81 -23.72
CA ILE A 5 -13.10 -4.05 -22.96
C ILE A 5 -14.40 -4.13 -22.17
N SER A 6 -15.28 -5.05 -22.55
CA SER A 6 -16.45 -5.37 -21.74
C SER A 6 -15.97 -5.71 -20.33
N ASP A 7 -16.74 -5.33 -19.31
CA ASP A 7 -16.54 -5.74 -17.93
C ASP A 7 -16.63 -7.27 -17.81
N GLN A 8 -15.64 -7.97 -18.34
CA GLN A 8 -15.42 -9.37 -18.09
C GLN A 8 -15.01 -9.45 -16.63
N PHE A 9 -15.80 -10.20 -15.85
CA PHE A 9 -15.43 -10.61 -14.51
C PHE A 9 -14.07 -11.32 -14.59
N LEU A 10 -13.00 -10.60 -14.30
CA LEU A 10 -11.67 -11.17 -14.25
C LEU A 10 -11.62 -12.08 -13.02
N SER A 11 -11.63 -13.39 -13.26
CA SER A 11 -11.16 -14.36 -12.29
C SER A 11 -9.64 -14.35 -12.30
N GLY A 12 -9.00 -14.29 -11.13
CA GLY A 12 -7.54 -14.40 -11.03
C GLY A 12 -7.03 -15.67 -11.74
N GLY A 13 -5.78 -15.63 -12.22
CA GLY A 13 -5.19 -16.73 -12.99
C GLY A 13 -3.83 -16.40 -13.58
N GLY A 14 -3.17 -17.43 -14.11
CA GLY A 14 -1.88 -17.36 -14.79
C GLY A 14 -1.43 -18.75 -15.24
N THR A 15 -0.16 -18.89 -15.60
CA THR A 15 0.41 -20.16 -16.10
C THR A 15 1.28 -20.83 -15.04
N TYR A 16 1.19 -22.15 -14.98
CA TYR A 16 2.05 -22.98 -14.16
C TYR A 16 3.07 -23.72 -15.03
N ASP A 17 4.28 -23.91 -14.52
CA ASP A 17 5.29 -24.76 -15.13
C ASP A 17 5.05 -26.22 -14.73
N GLU A 18 4.60 -27.03 -15.68
CA GLU A 18 4.34 -28.47 -15.50
C GLU A 18 5.61 -29.28 -15.18
N GLN A 19 6.79 -28.76 -15.52
CA GLN A 19 8.07 -29.46 -15.29
C GLN A 19 8.67 -29.13 -13.92
N SER A 20 8.27 -28.02 -13.31
CA SER A 20 8.83 -27.50 -12.07
C SER A 20 7.82 -27.51 -10.92
N ASP A 21 7.21 -28.67 -10.65
CA ASP A 21 6.26 -28.85 -9.53
C ASP A 21 5.10 -27.83 -9.53
N PHE A 22 4.59 -27.48 -10.72
CA PHE A 22 3.52 -26.51 -10.91
C PHE A 22 3.83 -25.15 -10.27
N MET A 23 5.07 -24.67 -10.41
CA MET A 23 5.43 -23.31 -10.01
C MET A 23 4.79 -22.26 -10.92
N LYS A 24 4.36 -21.14 -10.34
CA LYS A 24 3.82 -20.00 -11.09
C LYS A 24 4.90 -19.41 -12.01
N VAL A 25 4.54 -19.16 -13.26
CA VAL A 25 5.39 -18.53 -14.29
C VAL A 25 4.59 -17.57 -15.17
N GLY A 26 5.27 -16.59 -15.76
CA GLY A 26 4.68 -15.65 -16.71
C GLY A 26 3.80 -14.59 -16.05
N GLU A 27 2.81 -14.07 -16.78
CA GLU A 27 1.87 -13.06 -16.30
C GLU A 27 0.82 -13.64 -15.37
N TRP A 28 0.48 -12.91 -14.32
CA TRP A 28 -0.48 -13.32 -13.31
C TRP A 28 -1.40 -12.18 -12.89
N ILE A 29 -2.67 -12.54 -12.68
CA ILE A 29 -3.67 -11.73 -12.00
C ILE A 29 -4.03 -12.47 -10.70
N GLN A 30 -3.83 -11.82 -9.56
CA GLN A 30 -4.14 -12.40 -8.25
C GLN A 30 -5.22 -11.59 -7.56
N LEU A 31 -6.19 -12.29 -6.99
CA LEU A 31 -7.19 -11.69 -6.11
C LEU A 31 -6.59 -11.57 -4.71
N SER A 32 -6.85 -10.45 -4.03
CA SER A 32 -6.51 -10.34 -2.60
C SER A 32 -7.30 -11.34 -1.78
N ASP A 33 -6.63 -12.03 -0.86
CA ASP A 33 -7.28 -12.94 0.10
C ASP A 33 -8.11 -12.16 1.14
N GLU A 34 -7.77 -10.89 1.36
CA GLU A 34 -8.49 -9.97 2.25
C GLU A 34 -9.77 -9.43 1.60
N PHE A 35 -10.55 -10.30 0.95
CA PHE A 35 -11.82 -9.94 0.31
C PHE A 35 -12.84 -9.53 1.39
N GLN A 36 -12.74 -8.28 1.84
CA GLN A 36 -13.67 -7.67 2.78
C GLN A 36 -14.51 -6.64 2.04
N ASN A 37 -15.83 -6.73 2.21
CA ASN A 37 -16.75 -5.61 1.97
C ASN A 37 -16.66 -4.98 0.56
N SER A 38 -17.06 -5.77 -0.45
CA SER A 38 -17.41 -5.34 -1.82
C SER A 38 -16.31 -4.75 -2.70
N LEU A 39 -15.04 -4.72 -2.27
CA LEU A 39 -13.92 -4.34 -3.15
C LEU A 39 -13.09 -5.54 -3.59
N GLN A 40 -12.97 -5.69 -4.90
CA GLN A 40 -12.03 -6.61 -5.52
C GLN A 40 -10.69 -5.90 -5.73
N VAL A 41 -9.69 -6.29 -4.93
CA VAL A 41 -8.30 -5.87 -5.14
C VAL A 41 -7.61 -6.91 -6.02
N LEU A 42 -7.00 -6.44 -7.10
CA LEU A 42 -6.24 -7.25 -8.06
C LEU A 42 -4.76 -6.86 -8.01
N TYR A 43 -3.90 -7.87 -7.92
CA TYR A 43 -2.46 -7.75 -8.08
C TYR A 43 -2.06 -8.32 -9.44
N ASN A 44 -1.43 -7.51 -10.28
CA ASN A 44 -1.02 -7.90 -11.62
C ASN A 44 0.49 -7.82 -11.73
N GLY A 45 1.13 -8.84 -12.29
CA GLY A 45 2.57 -8.81 -12.54
C GLY A 45 3.10 -10.18 -12.94
N GLN A 46 4.42 -10.30 -12.96
CA GLN A 46 5.09 -11.50 -13.46
C GLN A 46 5.61 -12.39 -12.34
N TYR A 47 5.56 -13.70 -12.60
CA TYR A 47 6.23 -14.73 -11.83
C TYR A 47 7.35 -15.40 -12.62
N LYS A 48 8.39 -15.80 -11.90
CA LYS A 48 9.47 -16.66 -12.39
C LYS A 48 9.84 -17.64 -11.28
N ASN A 49 9.73 -18.94 -11.58
CA ASN A 49 10.00 -20.03 -10.63
C ASN A 49 9.27 -19.84 -9.28
N GLY A 50 7.98 -19.46 -9.33
CA GLY A 50 7.17 -19.25 -8.14
C GLY A 50 7.37 -17.92 -7.43
N ASN A 51 8.35 -17.09 -7.82
CA ASN A 51 8.63 -15.79 -7.20
C ASN A 51 8.17 -14.62 -8.07
N LYS A 52 7.71 -13.54 -7.42
CA LYS A 52 7.33 -12.28 -8.08
C LYS A 52 8.59 -11.58 -8.63
N ILE A 53 8.51 -11.10 -9.86
CA ILE A 53 9.57 -10.32 -10.52
C ILE A 53 9.00 -9.06 -11.20
N GLY A 54 9.88 -8.10 -11.45
CA GLY A 54 9.56 -6.91 -12.22
C GLY A 54 8.46 -6.05 -11.60
N LYS A 55 7.74 -5.33 -12.44
CA LYS A 55 6.66 -4.42 -12.01
C LYS A 55 5.43 -5.22 -11.58
N TRP A 56 4.88 -4.84 -10.43
CA TRP A 56 3.62 -5.35 -9.91
C TRP A 56 2.67 -4.20 -9.64
N ASP A 57 1.48 -4.27 -10.20
CA ASP A 57 0.45 -3.24 -10.09
C ASP A 57 -0.69 -3.72 -9.18
N ILE A 58 -1.15 -2.85 -8.29
CA ILE A 58 -2.32 -3.07 -7.43
C ILE A 58 -3.46 -2.23 -7.98
N SER A 59 -4.61 -2.86 -8.24
CA SER A 59 -5.78 -2.18 -8.79
C SER A 59 -7.06 -2.54 -8.07
N VAL A 60 -7.98 -1.57 -8.03
CA VAL A 60 -9.33 -1.71 -7.46
C VAL A 60 -10.31 -1.17 -8.48
N SER A 61 -11.31 -1.98 -8.85
CA SER A 61 -12.32 -1.61 -9.87
C SER A 61 -11.67 -1.10 -11.17
N GLY A 62 -10.58 -1.74 -11.61
CA GLY A 62 -9.83 -1.38 -12.83
C GLY A 62 -8.92 -0.16 -12.70
N LYS A 63 -8.92 0.56 -11.58
CA LYS A 63 -8.02 1.70 -11.34
C LYS A 63 -6.77 1.24 -10.60
N GLN A 64 -5.59 1.57 -11.12
CA GLN A 64 -4.33 1.35 -10.41
C GLN A 64 -4.26 2.27 -9.19
N ILE A 65 -4.03 1.69 -8.01
CA ILE A 65 -3.92 2.40 -6.72
C ILE A 65 -2.58 2.17 -6.02
N GLY A 66 -1.78 1.21 -6.49
CA GLY A 66 -0.46 0.98 -5.92
C GLY A 66 0.36 -0.04 -6.69
N GLY A 67 1.29 -0.68 -5.98
CA GLY A 67 2.28 -1.57 -6.59
C GLY A 67 3.71 -1.12 -6.37
N GLY A 68 4.64 -1.77 -7.07
CA GLY A 68 6.06 -1.47 -7.01
C GLY A 68 6.86 -2.45 -7.85
N ILE A 69 8.16 -2.58 -7.56
CA ILE A 69 9.08 -3.40 -8.34
C ILE A 69 9.70 -4.49 -7.46
N TYR A 70 9.75 -5.71 -7.98
CA TYR A 70 10.54 -6.81 -7.46
C TYR A 70 11.83 -7.00 -8.28
N GLU A 71 12.89 -7.50 -7.65
CA GLU A 71 14.15 -7.79 -8.35
C GLU A 71 14.01 -8.92 -9.38
N GLU A 72 14.58 -8.72 -10.58
CA GLU A 72 14.49 -9.64 -11.73
C GLU A 72 15.17 -11.00 -11.51
N LYS A 73 16.01 -11.12 -10.47
CA LYS A 73 16.68 -12.38 -10.13
C LYS A 73 15.68 -13.46 -9.68
N GLY A 74 14.47 -13.06 -9.25
CA GLY A 74 13.42 -14.00 -8.87
C GLY A 74 13.60 -14.55 -7.46
N ASP A 75 14.08 -13.73 -6.53
CA ASP A 75 14.07 -14.02 -5.08
C ASP A 75 12.87 -13.37 -4.36
N GLY A 76 12.02 -12.64 -5.10
CA GLY A 76 10.87 -11.93 -4.54
C GLY A 76 11.25 -10.69 -3.74
N MET A 77 12.46 -10.14 -3.92
CA MET A 77 12.87 -8.95 -3.17
C MET A 77 12.23 -7.67 -3.70
N LYS A 78 11.58 -6.91 -2.81
CA LYS A 78 11.04 -5.58 -3.15
C LYS A 78 12.18 -4.57 -3.26
N ILE A 79 12.13 -3.72 -4.29
CA ILE A 79 13.08 -2.64 -4.54
C ILE A 79 12.37 -1.37 -5.04
N GLY A 80 12.98 -0.22 -4.79
CA GLY A 80 12.52 1.08 -5.28
C GLY A 80 11.22 1.55 -4.63
N GLU A 81 10.48 2.40 -5.33
CA GLU A 81 9.22 2.97 -4.85
C GLU A 81 8.10 1.92 -4.79
N TRP A 82 7.32 1.97 -3.71
CA TRP A 82 6.20 1.09 -3.44
C TRP A 82 5.02 1.85 -2.86
N VAL A 83 3.83 1.39 -3.23
CA VAL A 83 2.57 1.77 -2.60
C VAL A 83 1.87 0.50 -2.12
N GLU A 84 1.69 0.39 -0.81
CA GLU A 84 1.10 -0.77 -0.13
C GLU A 84 -0.28 -0.43 0.42
N LEU A 85 -1.20 -1.40 0.39
CA LEU A 85 -2.51 -1.24 1.04
C LEU A 85 -2.36 -1.45 2.56
N SER A 86 -3.20 -0.80 3.35
CA SER A 86 -3.30 -1.11 4.78
C SER A 86 -4.11 -2.40 5.02
N GLU A 87 -3.88 -3.05 6.17
CA GLU A 87 -4.63 -4.26 6.61
C GLU A 87 -6.15 -4.01 6.75
N GLY A 88 -6.58 -2.74 6.84
CA GLY A 88 -7.99 -2.34 6.89
C GLY A 88 -8.50 -1.75 5.58
N PHE A 89 -7.78 -1.94 4.47
CA PHE A 89 -8.14 -1.34 3.18
C PHE A 89 -9.52 -1.82 2.74
N SER A 90 -10.45 -0.88 2.62
CA SER A 90 -11.84 -1.17 2.29
C SER A 90 -12.47 0.01 1.55
N SER A 91 -13.71 -0.17 1.10
CA SER A 91 -14.46 0.91 0.46
C SER A 91 -14.68 2.10 1.40
N LEU A 92 -14.73 1.88 2.71
CA LEU A 92 -14.90 2.93 3.72
C LEU A 92 -13.56 3.56 4.17
N SER A 93 -12.46 2.83 4.05
CA SER A 93 -11.13 3.26 4.50
C SER A 93 -10.06 2.88 3.49
N GLN A 94 -9.75 3.80 2.57
CA GLN A 94 -8.71 3.60 1.56
C GLN A 94 -7.40 4.24 2.05
N VAL A 95 -6.67 3.51 2.89
CA VAL A 95 -5.33 3.92 3.37
C VAL A 95 -4.27 3.16 2.60
N VAL A 96 -3.29 3.88 2.08
CA VAL A 96 -2.09 3.30 1.47
C VAL A 96 -0.82 3.87 2.09
N TYR A 97 0.25 3.09 2.06
CA TYR A 97 1.58 3.48 2.50
C TYR A 97 2.49 3.61 1.30
N GLN A 98 3.10 4.78 1.12
CA GLN A 98 4.03 5.03 0.02
C GLN A 98 5.44 5.27 0.53
N GLY A 99 6.43 4.60 -0.05
CA GLY A 99 7.84 4.86 0.22
C GLY A 99 8.77 3.91 -0.52
N GLU A 100 10.04 3.90 -0.13
CA GLU A 100 11.08 3.15 -0.83
C GLU A 100 11.47 1.86 -0.09
N TYR A 101 11.70 0.81 -0.87
CA TYR A 101 12.31 -0.44 -0.46
C TYR A 101 13.73 -0.59 -0.99
N LYS A 102 14.61 -1.17 -0.17
CA LYS A 102 15.93 -1.65 -0.56
C LYS A 102 16.16 -3.04 0.04
N ASN A 103 16.34 -4.04 -0.81
CA ASN A 103 16.50 -5.45 -0.41
C ASN A 103 15.37 -5.92 0.52
N SER A 104 14.12 -5.65 0.13
CA SER A 104 12.91 -5.93 0.93
C SER A 104 12.78 -5.22 2.26
N LYS A 105 13.63 -4.22 2.55
CA LYS A 105 13.52 -3.39 3.74
C LYS A 105 13.09 -1.97 3.41
N LYS A 106 12.18 -1.42 4.21
CA LYS A 106 11.73 -0.03 4.12
C LYS A 106 12.87 0.90 4.49
N ILE A 107 13.08 1.90 3.66
CA ILE A 107 14.08 2.95 3.87
C ILE A 107 13.48 4.33 3.62
N GLY A 108 14.12 5.35 4.18
CA GLY A 108 13.80 6.74 3.89
C GLY A 108 12.41 7.14 4.36
N ARG A 109 11.83 8.15 3.70
CA ARG A 109 10.52 8.72 4.03
C ARG A 109 9.41 7.79 3.57
N TRP A 110 8.51 7.44 4.48
CA TRP A 110 7.27 6.75 4.20
C TRP A 110 6.08 7.63 4.54
N LYS A 111 5.14 7.74 3.61
CA LYS A 111 3.91 8.52 3.70
C LYS A 111 2.73 7.62 4.01
N ILE A 112 1.80 8.11 4.80
CA ILE A 112 0.48 7.52 4.97
C ILE A 112 -0.48 8.37 4.17
N LEU A 113 -1.08 7.78 3.15
CA LEU A 113 -2.03 8.44 2.28
C LEU A 113 -3.43 7.90 2.51
N TYR A 114 -4.42 8.78 2.46
CA TYR A 114 -5.82 8.43 2.63
C TYR A 114 -6.66 9.02 1.49
N SER A 115 -7.61 8.22 0.99
CA SER A 115 -8.66 8.67 0.08
C SER A 115 -10.04 8.37 0.67
N LYS A 116 -11.00 9.28 0.46
CA LYS A 116 -12.41 9.04 0.79
C LYS A 116 -13.06 8.19 -0.29
N MET A 117 -14.16 7.50 0.04
CA MET A 117 -14.90 6.54 -0.79
C MET A 117 -15.33 7.04 -2.20
N PHE A 118 -15.24 8.34 -2.48
CA PHE A 118 -15.56 8.93 -3.79
C PHE A 118 -14.51 9.94 -4.25
N ASP A 119 -13.43 10.10 -3.50
CA ASP A 119 -12.33 10.96 -3.91
C ASP A 119 -11.38 10.16 -4.80
N ASN A 120 -10.95 10.79 -5.88
CA ASN A 120 -9.97 10.20 -6.77
C ASN A 120 -8.54 10.54 -6.37
N GLN A 121 -8.37 11.33 -5.31
CA GLN A 121 -7.08 11.86 -4.86
C GLN A 121 -6.74 11.34 -3.46
N PHE A 122 -5.50 10.87 -3.33
CA PHE A 122 -4.91 10.53 -2.06
C PHE A 122 -4.30 11.78 -1.41
N LYS A 123 -4.61 11.99 -0.13
CA LYS A 123 -4.00 13.05 0.69
C LYS A 123 -3.03 12.45 1.70
N GLU A 124 -1.89 13.10 1.89
CA GLU A 124 -0.94 12.72 2.95
C GLU A 124 -1.51 13.10 4.32
N ILE A 125 -1.71 12.10 5.17
CA ILE A 125 -2.26 12.27 6.53
C ILE A 125 -1.26 11.89 7.61
N GLY A 126 -0.08 11.39 7.23
CA GLY A 126 0.97 11.05 8.17
C GLY A 126 2.16 10.35 7.53
N GLY A 127 2.89 9.61 8.37
CA GLY A 127 4.10 8.87 8.02
C GLY A 127 5.30 9.24 8.88
N GLY A 128 6.43 8.58 8.67
CA GLY A 128 7.72 8.97 9.24
C GLY A 128 8.88 8.50 8.36
N SER A 129 10.02 8.19 8.96
CA SER A 129 11.15 7.62 8.22
C SER A 129 11.57 6.26 8.77
N PHE A 130 12.10 5.42 7.90
CA PHE A 130 12.72 4.15 8.23
C PHE A 130 14.23 4.17 7.94
N ASP A 131 14.97 3.47 8.77
CA ASP A 131 16.35 3.07 8.57
C ASP A 131 16.41 1.55 8.70
N ASP A 132 16.50 0.84 7.57
CA ASP A 132 16.58 -0.64 7.55
C ASP A 132 15.39 -1.32 8.26
N ASP A 133 14.14 -0.97 7.87
CA ASP A 133 12.87 -1.36 8.54
C ASP A 133 12.68 -0.84 9.97
N ILE A 134 13.63 -0.08 10.52
CA ILE A 134 13.51 0.49 11.85
C ILE A 134 12.95 1.91 11.75
N LYS A 135 11.76 2.14 12.33
CA LYS A 135 11.19 3.49 12.45
C LYS A 135 12.15 4.41 13.23
N ILE A 136 12.39 5.59 12.68
CA ILE A 136 13.22 6.64 13.27
C ILE A 136 12.58 8.03 13.12
N GLY A 137 12.92 8.92 14.05
CA GLY A 137 12.56 10.33 14.01
C GLY A 137 11.07 10.59 14.25
N ASN A 138 10.58 11.70 13.71
CA ASN A 138 9.19 12.12 13.87
C ASN A 138 8.25 11.24 13.03
N TRP A 139 7.16 10.82 13.64
CA TRP A 139 6.11 10.03 13.02
C TRP A 139 4.74 10.63 13.30
N ILE A 140 3.87 10.56 12.30
CA ILE A 140 2.42 10.70 12.45
C ILE A 140 1.81 9.36 12.07
N GLU A 141 1.16 8.68 13.01
CA GLU A 141 0.57 7.35 12.80
C GLU A 141 -0.95 7.38 12.90
N LEU A 142 -1.61 6.39 12.30
CA LEU A 142 -3.04 6.16 12.50
C LEU A 142 -3.26 5.50 13.86
N ILE A 143 -4.33 5.89 14.55
CA ILE A 143 -4.78 5.20 15.77
C ILE A 143 -5.61 3.97 15.38
N ASP A 144 -5.60 2.94 16.22
CA ASP A 144 -6.41 1.75 16.05
C ASP A 144 -7.89 2.09 15.80
N GLY A 145 -8.50 1.42 14.82
CA GLY A 145 -9.88 1.70 14.41
C GLY A 145 -10.06 2.92 13.50
N PHE A 146 -8.97 3.45 12.93
CA PHE A 146 -9.01 4.49 11.89
C PHE A 146 -9.97 4.07 10.75
N GLY A 147 -10.95 4.93 10.46
CA GLY A 147 -11.98 4.69 9.44
C GLY A 147 -13.34 4.22 9.97
N LEU A 148 -13.42 3.66 11.18
CA LEU A 148 -14.70 3.29 11.81
C LEU A 148 -15.22 4.35 12.78
N ASN A 149 -14.33 4.91 13.61
CA ASN A 149 -14.72 5.77 14.74
C ASN A 149 -14.18 7.20 14.65
N GLY A 150 -13.62 7.58 13.50
CA GLY A 150 -13.03 8.90 13.27
C GLY A 150 -11.60 8.85 12.73
N PHE A 151 -11.04 10.05 12.50
CA PHE A 151 -9.76 10.28 11.84
C PHE A 151 -8.77 10.86 12.84
N VAL A 152 -8.39 10.04 13.82
CA VAL A 152 -7.41 10.45 14.83
C VAL A 152 -6.05 9.88 14.44
N THR A 153 -5.07 10.77 14.31
CA THR A 153 -3.67 10.38 14.18
C THR A 153 -2.94 10.66 15.49
N CYS A 154 -1.77 10.06 15.68
CA CYS A 154 -0.91 10.36 16.80
C CYS A 154 0.47 10.78 16.30
N LYS A 155 1.00 11.88 16.82
CA LYS A 155 2.32 12.41 16.48
C LYS A 155 3.28 12.20 17.64
N GLY A 156 4.48 11.72 17.34
CA GLY A 156 5.56 11.58 18.30
C GLY A 156 6.86 11.15 17.64
N ASP A 157 7.83 10.75 18.45
CA ASP A 157 9.16 10.39 17.99
C ASP A 157 9.46 8.89 18.18
N TYR A 158 10.24 8.36 17.26
CA TYR A 158 10.82 7.03 17.30
C TYR A 158 12.34 7.08 17.47
N LYS A 159 12.86 6.20 18.33
CA LYS A 159 14.30 5.95 18.47
C LYS A 159 14.56 4.45 18.46
N LYS A 160 15.29 3.97 17.45
CA LYS A 160 15.58 2.54 17.25
C LYS A 160 14.31 1.68 17.27
N GLY A 161 13.27 2.12 16.55
CA GLY A 161 12.01 1.38 16.42
C GLY A 161 11.09 1.46 17.64
N LYS A 162 11.45 2.21 18.69
CA LYS A 162 10.61 2.39 19.88
C LYS A 162 10.05 3.82 19.95
N LYS A 163 8.77 3.93 20.30
CA LYS A 163 8.13 5.20 20.64
C LYS A 163 8.84 5.81 21.85
N VAL A 164 9.18 7.09 21.77
CA VAL A 164 9.81 7.85 22.86
C VAL A 164 9.11 9.19 23.04
N GLY A 165 9.26 9.77 24.24
CA GLY A 165 8.70 11.08 24.56
C GLY A 165 7.17 11.10 24.63
N ASN A 166 6.61 12.29 24.47
CA ASN A 166 5.17 12.52 24.52
C ASN A 166 4.54 12.29 23.14
N TRP A 167 3.42 11.58 23.11
CA TRP A 167 2.63 11.34 21.91
C TRP A 167 1.34 12.15 21.97
N MET A 168 1.11 12.97 20.95
CA MET A 168 -0.03 13.87 20.87
C MET A 168 -1.05 13.33 19.87
N ALA A 169 -2.30 13.16 20.31
CA ALA A 169 -3.41 12.86 19.41
C ALA A 169 -3.79 14.11 18.60
N LEU A 170 -4.04 13.93 17.30
CA LEU A 170 -4.43 14.97 16.36
C LEU A 170 -5.76 14.57 15.71
N ASP A 171 -6.72 15.48 15.72
CA ASP A 171 -8.00 15.34 15.03
C ASP A 171 -7.87 15.92 13.62
N TYR A 172 -7.85 15.06 12.61
CA TYR A 172 -7.54 15.47 11.23
C TYR A 172 -8.58 16.45 10.66
N PHE A 173 -9.88 16.26 10.93
CA PHE A 173 -10.93 17.07 10.30
C PHE A 173 -11.16 18.42 10.96
N LYS A 174 -10.83 18.58 12.24
CA LYS A 174 -10.87 19.93 12.86
C LYS A 174 -9.82 20.86 12.27
N ASN A 175 -8.73 20.30 11.73
CA ASN A 175 -7.61 21.08 11.21
C ASN A 175 -7.75 21.46 9.73
N GLU A 176 -8.51 20.73 8.91
CA GLU A 176 -8.79 21.16 7.52
C GLU A 176 -9.60 22.48 7.46
N ASN A 177 -10.36 22.82 8.52
CA ASN A 177 -11.06 24.11 8.64
C ASN A 177 -10.19 25.25 9.21
N LEU A 178 -8.92 24.99 9.55
CA LEU A 178 -7.94 25.97 10.05
C LEU A 178 -6.89 26.32 8.99
N GLY A 179 -7.20 26.11 7.71
CA GLY A 179 -6.35 26.43 6.57
C GLY A 179 -5.61 27.76 6.75
N ASP A 180 -4.28 27.70 6.60
CA ASP A 180 -3.31 28.79 6.39
C ASP A 180 -2.18 28.99 7.41
N LYS A 181 -1.94 28.12 8.41
CA LYS A 181 -0.81 28.33 9.36
C LYS A 181 0.01 27.11 9.78
N LEU A 182 0.37 26.24 8.85
CA LEU A 182 1.39 25.21 9.12
C LEU A 182 2.34 25.04 7.93
N TYR A 183 3.17 26.06 7.68
CA TYR A 183 4.49 25.95 7.06
C TYR A 183 5.42 27.02 7.67
#